data_AF-A0A1G5JEZ2-F1
#
_entry.id   AF-A0A1G5JEZ2-F1
#
_cell.length_a   1.000
_cell.length_b   1.000
_cell.length_c   1.000
_cell.angle_alpha   90.00
_cell.angle_beta   90.00
_cell.angle_gamma   90.00
#
_symmetry.space_group_name_H-M   'P 1'
#
loop_
_entity.id
_entity.type
_entity.pdbx_description
1 polymer ?
#
loop_
_entity_poly.entity_id
_entity_poly.type
_entity_poly.pdbx_seq_one_letter_code
_entity_poly.pdbx_strand_id
1 'polypeptide(L)' 'MITYDSFKQVVLEDISKTYQINFQLSHREWIDAVEQVQRDLLYNRLYFQKEVTYDDFVNRLYIFLSMKLRNHADM' A
#
# COMPACT_ATOMS: atom_id res chain seq x y z
N MET A 1 19.08 -2.90 -10.71
CA MET A 1 18.03 -3.93 -10.69
C MET A 1 17.34 -3.81 -9.35
N ILE A 2 16.10 -3.28 -9.32
CA ILE A 2 15.31 -3.14 -8.09
C ILE A 2 14.82 -4.55 -7.75
N THR A 3 15.33 -5.15 -6.67
CA THR A 3 14.81 -6.42 -6.14
C THR A 3 13.48 -6.16 -5.43
N TYR A 4 12.63 -7.18 -5.29
CA TYR A 4 11.32 -7.06 -4.62
C TYR A 4 11.43 -6.45 -3.20
N ASP A 5 12.48 -6.80 -2.46
CA ASP A 5 12.77 -6.22 -1.14
C ASP A 5 13.09 -4.73 -1.20
N SER A 6 13.78 -4.27 -2.26
CA SER A 6 14.05 -2.85 -2.44
C SER A 6 12.79 -2.05 -2.81
N PHE A 7 11.81 -2.66 -3.49
CA PHE A 7 10.52 -2.00 -3.74
C PHE A 7 9.70 -1.82 -2.46
N LYS A 8 9.59 -2.88 -1.64
CA LYS A 8 8.90 -2.80 -0.32
C LYS A 8 9.51 -1.71 0.55
N GLN A 9 10.84 -1.66 0.64
CA GLN A 9 11.54 -0.66 1.44
C GLN A 9 11.25 0.77 0.97
N VAL A 10 11.36 1.03 -0.33
CA VAL A 10 11.09 2.37 -0.90
C VAL A 10 9.67 2.82 -0.59
N VAL A 11 8.67 1.97 -0.82
CA VAL A 11 7.27 2.31 -0.57
C VAL A 11 7.01 2.59 0.91
N LEU A 12 7.53 1.75 1.81
CA LEU A 12 7.35 1.95 3.25
C LEU A 12 8.09 3.19 3.75
N GLU A 13 9.25 3.52 3.18
CA GLU A 13 9.98 4.75 3.48
C GLU A 13 9.20 5.99 3.02
N ASP A 14 8.59 5.95 1.83
CA ASP A 14 7.76 7.05 1.31
C ASP A 14 6.50 7.24 2.17
N ILE A 15 5.85 6.15 2.60
CA ILE A 15 4.73 6.21 3.55
C ILE A 15 5.18 6.84 4.87
N SER A 16 6.33 6.41 5.39
CA SER A 16 6.88 6.93 6.64
C SER A 16 7.16 8.43 6.59
N LYS A 17 7.81 8.90 5.51
CA LYS A 17 8.10 10.32 5.30
C LYS A 17 6.82 11.15 5.13
N THR A 18 5.85 10.64 4.39
CA THR A 18 4.63 11.38 4.04
C THR A 18 3.63 11.43 5.19
N TYR A 19 3.42 10.30 5.86
CA TYR A 19 2.35 10.12 6.85
C TYR A 19 2.86 10.02 8.29
N GLN A 20 4.17 10.08 8.50
CA GLN A 20 4.81 9.99 9.82
C GLN A 20 4.43 8.72 10.61
N ILE A 21 4.25 7.61 9.88
CA ILE A 21 3.84 6.31 10.44
C ILE A 21 4.74 5.19 9.90
N ASN A 22 5.07 4.23 10.77
CA ASN A 22 5.87 3.08 10.39
C ASN A 22 5.03 1.81 10.52
N PHE A 23 4.87 1.09 9.41
CA PHE A 23 4.24 -0.22 9.40
C PHE A 23 5.30 -1.32 9.51
N GLN A 24 5.12 -2.21 10.48
CA GLN A 24 5.86 -3.48 10.55
C GLN A 24 4.98 -4.58 9.96
N LEU A 25 5.37 -5.07 8.78
CA LEU A 25 4.61 -6.08 8.05
C LEU A 25 5.50 -7.29 7.79
N SER A 26 4.98 -8.48 8.08
CA SER A 26 5.55 -9.72 7.56
C SER A 26 5.55 -9.72 6.03
N HIS A 27 6.33 -10.62 5.42
CA HIS A 27 6.36 -10.76 3.96
C HIS A 27 4.96 -11.09 3.39
N ARG A 28 4.21 -11.95 4.08
CA ARG A 28 2.85 -12.33 3.66
C ARG A 28 1.87 -11.16 3.73
N GLU A 29 1.85 -10.43 4.83
CA GLU A 29 0.96 -9.27 4.98
C GLU A 29 1.23 -8.18 3.94
N TRP A 30 2.50 -8.01 3.59
CA TRP A 30 2.90 -7.11 2.51
C TRP A 30 2.31 -7.54 1.16
N ILE A 31 2.47 -8.83 0.79
CA ILE A 31 1.90 -9.37 -0.46
C ILE A 31 0.39 -9.16 -0.48
N ASP A 32 -0.30 -9.56 0.59
CA ASP A 32 -1.76 -9.47 0.68
C ASP A 32 -2.24 -8.00 0.52
N ALA A 33 -1.54 -7.06 1.15
CA ALA A 33 -1.87 -5.63 1.04
C ALA A 33 -1.64 -5.07 -0.37
N VAL A 34 -0.52 -5.43 -1.01
CA VAL A 34 -0.22 -5.00 -2.37
C VAL A 34 -1.23 -5.57 -3.36
N GLU A 35 -1.57 -6.86 -3.26
CA GLU A 35 -2.56 -7.49 -4.15
C GLU A 35 -3.93 -6.83 -4.02
N GLN A 36 -4.37 -6.54 -2.80
CA GLN A 36 -5.65 -5.87 -2.57
C GLN A 36 -5.68 -4.46 -3.19
N VAL A 37 -4.64 -3.66 -2.93
CA VAL A 37 -4.54 -2.29 -3.48
C VAL A 37 -4.44 -2.29 -5.00
N GLN A 38 -3.71 -3.24 -5.59
CA GLN A 38 -3.62 -3.39 -7.03
C GLN A 38 -4.96 -3.74 -7.67
N ARG A 39 -5.75 -4.64 -7.06
CA ARG A 39 -7.12 -4.94 -7.52
C ARG A 39 -7.98 -3.68 -7.49
N ASP A 40 -7.95 -2.93 -6.39
CA ASP A 40 -8.71 -1.69 -6.26
C ASP A 40 -8.31 -0.66 -7.33
N LEU A 41 -7.02 -0.47 -7.57
CA LEU A 41 -6.52 0.44 -8.59
C LEU A 41 -6.89 -0.02 -10.00
N LEU A 42 -6.80 -1.32 -10.29
CA LEU A 42 -7.19 -1.90 -11.58
C LEU A 42 -8.67 -1.63 -11.87
N TYR A 43 -9.55 -1.86 -10.89
CA TYR A 43 -10.97 -1.52 -11.03
C TYR A 43 -11.16 -0.03 -11.32
N ASN A 44 -10.44 0.84 -10.63
CA ASN A 44 -10.57 2.27 -10.89
C ASN A 44 -10.10 2.67 -12.29
N ARG A 45 -9.01 2.07 -12.77
CA ARG A 45 -8.54 2.28 -14.15
C ARG A 45 -9.55 1.77 -15.18
N LEU A 46 -10.11 0.58 -14.97
CA LEU A 46 -11.05 -0.03 -15.93
C LEU A 46 -12.39 0.71 -15.98
N TYR A 47 -12.96 1.05 -14.82
CA TYR A 47 -14.30 1.66 -14.76
C TYR A 47 -14.30 3.17 -14.96
N PHE A 48 -13.26 3.87 -14.48
CA PHE A 48 -13.20 5.32 -14.55
C PHE A 48 -12.16 5.85 -15.56
N GLN A 49 -11.48 4.97 -16.28
CA GLN A 49 -10.44 5.31 -17.27
C GLN A 49 -9.34 6.24 -16.70
N LYS A 50 -9.14 6.21 -15.39
CA LYS A 50 -8.12 7.02 -14.72
C LYS A 50 -6.75 6.37 -14.85
N GLU A 51 -5.76 7.18 -15.20
CA GLU A 51 -4.36 6.78 -15.07
C GLU A 51 -4.04 6.54 -13.59
N VAL A 52 -3.29 5.48 -13.31
CA VAL A 52 -2.87 5.10 -11.95
C VAL A 52 -1.42 5.49 -11.80
N THR A 53 -1.15 6.42 -10.89
CA THR A 53 0.21 6.87 -10.57
C THR A 53 0.81 6.07 -9.42
N TYR A 54 2.13 6.21 -9.22
CA TYR A 54 2.80 5.68 -8.04
C TYR A 54 2.24 6.29 -6.74
N ASP A 55 1.98 7.60 -6.73
CA ASP A 55 1.44 8.29 -5.57
C ASP A 55 0.04 7.78 -5.20
N ASP A 56 -0.81 7.48 -6.19
CA ASP A 56 -2.12 6.84 -5.94
C ASP A 56 -1.96 5.49 -5.25
N PHE A 57 -0.98 4.70 -5.68
CA PHE A 57 -0.67 3.41 -5.07
C PHE A 57 -0.21 3.57 -3.62
N VAL A 58 0.76 4.45 -3.35
CA VAL A 58 1.27 4.73 -2.01
C VAL A 58 0.14 5.19 -1.08
N ASN A 59 -0.70 6.10 -1.54
CA ASN A 59 -1.83 6.64 -0.77
C ASN A 59 -2.86 5.57 -0.42
N ARG A 60 -3.25 4.73 -1.39
CA ARG A 60 -4.22 3.65 -1.14
C ARG A 60 -3.64 2.55 -0.26
N LEU A 61 -2.35 2.25 -0.39
CA LEU A 61 -1.68 1.31 0.49
C LEU A 61 -1.64 1.83 1.93
N TYR A 62 -1.31 3.10 2.13
CA TYR A 62 -1.40 3.74 3.44
C TYR A 62 -2.81 3.63 4.05
N ILE A 63 -3.86 3.96 3.29
CA ILE A 63 -5.24 3.90 3.75
C ILE A 63 -5.60 2.47 4.16
N PHE A 64 -5.31 1.49 3.30
CA PHE A 64 -5.61 0.08 3.57
C PHE A 64 -4.91 -0.42 4.84
N LEU A 65 -3.61 -0.17 4.98
CA LEU A 65 -2.83 -0.58 6.15
C LEU A 65 -3.31 0.10 7.43
N SER A 66 -3.67 1.38 7.36
CA SER A 66 -4.21 2.13 8.51
C SER A 66 -5.55 1.58 8.98
N MET A 67 -6.44 1.23 8.05
CA MET A 67 -7.72 0.60 8.38
C MET A 67 -7.52 -0.78 9.02
N LYS A 68 -6.60 -1.58 8.49
CA LYS A 68 -6.29 -2.90 9.06
C LYS A 68 -5.72 -2.78 10.48
N LEU A 69 -4.79 -1.84 10.70
CA LEU A 69 -4.19 -1.59 12.02
C LEU A 69 -5.26 -1.21 13.07
N ARG A 70 -6.19 -0.33 12.71
CA ARG A 70 -7.28 0.08 13.60
C ARG A 70 -8.18 -1.09 13.99
N ASN A 71 -8.56 -1.93 13.02
CA ASN A 71 -9.40 -3.10 13.28
C ASN A 71 -8.72 -4.12 14.21
N HIS A 72 -7.38 -4.16 14.26
CA HIS A 72 -6.66 -4.98 15.23
C HIS A 72 -6.53 -4.35 16.62
N ALA A 73 -6.64 -3.03 16.74
CA ALA A 73 -6.60 -2.32 18.02
C ALA A 73 -7.95 -2.30 18.75
N ASP A 74 -9.05 -2.45 18.00
CA ASP A 74 -10.43 -2.48 18.52
C ASP A 74 -10.91 -3.91 18.90
N MET A 75 -10.07 -4.95 18.76
CA MET A 75 -10.33 -6.35 19.14
C MET A 75 -9.52 -6.78 20.37
#